data_AF-A0A8T1X6L7-F1
#
_entry.id   AF-A0A8T1X6L7-F1
#
_cell.length_a   1.000
_cell.length_b   1.000
_cell.length_c   1.000
_cell.angle_alpha   90.00
_cell.angle_beta   90.00
_cell.angle_gamma   90.00
#
_symmetry.space_group_name_H-M   'P 1'
#
loop_
_entity.id
_entity.type
_entity.pdbx_description
1 polymer ?
#
loop_
_entity_poly.entity_id
_entity_poly.type
_entity_poly.pdbx_seq_one_letter_code
_entity_poly.pdbx_strand_id
1 'polypeptide(L)'
;MDRAASGITNDVPFMESTTPGSDRPKWKRIMCDYRLLEFFVSVIMYGFALFFAKIDVAQRDIPNIEVRLNSTTSAWARDPTINNKEHTQQVPMAALVGIGVGMPIIINLIVNYALPKFRPVRIIQHDTRDFLLTIVMSTSMATLLTQFVKNMTGRFRPCFYDMCKWNYDVIWDGVTNLCTSASGEKEGRKSFPSGHASFAWSTMLVLTLYLLGRSTLNCQNRGESATRGGRKTLELFVCFIPSFLAAWVAVTRSIDNWHHYADILAGSIIGAASACLSYNYNYASIFSKKNGGVTLQQCNAYRKDTRTANDNNMAYIGSNGQTTESAGELVNGSKSRNEYVVDIHSR
;
A
#
# COMPACT_ATOMS: atom_id res chain seq x y z
N MET A 1 -3.13 51.84 28.51
CA MET A 1 -4.50 51.32 28.66
C MET A 1 -4.52 49.97 27.96
N ASP A 2 -4.14 48.92 28.68
CA ASP A 2 -3.45 47.78 28.07
C ASP A 2 -4.32 46.53 28.14
N ARG A 3 -4.46 45.83 27.02
CA ARG A 3 -5.09 44.51 26.94
C ARG A 3 -4.16 43.55 26.21
N ALA A 4 -3.35 42.85 26.97
CA ALA A 4 -2.60 41.71 26.48
C ALA A 4 -3.59 40.63 26.02
N ALA A 5 -3.46 40.19 24.77
CA ALA A 5 -4.24 39.07 24.23
C ALA A 5 -3.51 37.76 24.53
N SER A 6 -3.95 37.04 25.57
CA SER A 6 -3.42 35.74 25.98
C SER A 6 -3.83 34.61 25.03
N GLY A 7 -3.27 34.61 23.82
CA GLY A 7 -3.41 33.52 22.87
C GLY A 7 -2.69 32.26 23.35
N ILE A 8 -3.43 31.31 23.96
CA ILE A 8 -2.91 30.00 24.33
C ILE A 8 -2.72 29.17 23.06
N THR A 9 -1.54 29.28 22.46
CA THR A 9 -1.10 28.44 21.34
C THR A 9 -0.78 27.04 21.84
N ASN A 10 -1.72 26.10 21.65
CA ASN A 10 -1.48 24.66 21.81
C ASN A 10 -0.64 24.10 20.64
N ASP A 11 0.49 24.74 20.35
CA ASP A 11 1.51 24.21 19.46
C ASP A 11 2.21 23.05 20.16
N VAL A 12 2.18 21.87 19.54
CA VAL A 12 3.01 20.74 19.99
C VAL A 12 4.47 21.16 19.80
N PRO A 13 5.29 21.29 20.87
CA PRO A 13 6.63 21.82 20.73
C PRO A 13 7.46 20.99 19.75
N PHE A 14 8.09 21.66 18.79
CA PHE A 14 9.18 21.06 18.02
C PHE A 14 10.41 20.97 18.94
N MET A 15 10.42 19.96 19.80
CA MET A 15 11.53 19.68 20.70
C MET A 15 12.59 18.91 19.93
N GLU A 16 13.77 19.52 19.80
CA GLU A 16 14.92 18.90 19.13
C GLU A 16 15.34 17.62 19.88
N SER A 17 15.57 16.54 19.14
CA SER A 17 15.70 15.20 19.71
C SER A 17 17.07 14.98 20.36
N THR A 18 17.16 15.23 21.66
CA THR A 18 18.31 14.92 22.51
C THR A 18 18.58 13.41 22.55
N THR A 19 19.39 12.90 21.62
CA THR A 19 19.56 11.46 21.40
C THR A 19 20.18 10.74 22.61
N PRO A 20 19.49 9.80 23.27
CA PRO A 20 20.05 9.07 24.42
C PRO A 20 20.80 7.80 23.96
N GLY A 21 22.03 7.63 24.46
CA GLY A 21 22.83 6.39 24.35
C GLY A 21 23.97 6.47 23.33
N SER A 22 25.20 6.54 23.82
CA SER A 22 26.42 6.68 23.00
C SER A 22 27.00 5.34 22.51
N ASP A 23 26.52 4.21 23.05
CA ASP A 23 27.27 2.94 23.05
C ASP A 23 26.93 1.98 21.90
N ARG A 24 26.28 2.45 20.84
CA ARG A 24 26.03 1.62 19.64
C ARG A 24 27.18 1.77 18.64
N PRO A 25 27.79 0.65 18.17
CA PRO A 25 28.75 0.68 17.06
C PRO A 25 28.21 1.46 15.86
N LYS A 26 29.07 2.26 15.22
CA LYS A 26 28.70 3.20 14.14
C LYS A 26 27.86 2.52 13.04
N TRP A 27 28.17 1.26 12.68
CA TRP A 27 27.39 0.51 11.70
C TRP A 27 25.96 0.18 12.16
N LYS A 28 25.73 -0.12 13.45
CA LYS A 28 24.39 -0.38 14.00
C LYS A 28 23.52 0.88 13.98
N ARG A 29 24.13 2.06 14.18
CA ARG A 29 23.44 3.36 14.06
C ARG A 29 22.97 3.58 12.62
N ILE A 30 23.89 3.51 11.65
CA ILE A 30 23.60 3.63 10.20
C ILE A 30 22.53 2.61 9.73
N MET A 31 22.64 1.35 10.17
CA MET A 31 21.65 0.29 9.84
C MET A 31 20.23 0.65 10.28
N CYS A 32 20.06 1.21 11.47
CA CYS A 32 18.76 1.68 11.96
C CYS A 32 18.30 2.96 11.26
N ASP A 33 19.19 3.95 11.14
CA ASP A 33 18.85 5.29 10.63
C ASP A 33 18.45 5.27 9.14
N TYR A 34 18.96 4.32 8.36
CA TYR A 34 18.60 4.11 6.96
C TYR A 34 17.71 2.88 6.71
N ARG A 35 17.30 2.16 7.77
CA ARG A 35 16.45 0.94 7.71
C ARG A 35 16.97 -0.11 6.70
N LEU A 36 18.29 -0.23 6.60
CA LEU A 36 18.97 -0.97 5.52
C LEU A 36 18.58 -2.46 5.46
N LEU A 37 18.37 -3.09 6.62
CA LEU A 37 17.94 -4.49 6.71
C LEU A 37 16.55 -4.71 6.09
N GLU A 38 15.65 -3.75 6.22
CA GLU A 38 14.26 -3.85 5.74
C GLU A 38 14.20 -3.67 4.22
N PHE A 39 15.01 -2.75 3.67
CA PHE A 39 15.26 -2.67 2.23
C PHE A 39 15.88 -3.96 1.69
N PHE A 40 16.92 -4.49 2.35
CA PHE A 40 17.62 -5.71 1.94
C PHE A 40 16.68 -6.93 1.90
N VAL A 41 15.87 -7.14 2.95
CA VAL A 41 14.85 -8.21 2.98
C VAL A 41 13.79 -8.00 1.90
N SER A 42 13.37 -6.76 1.64
CA SER A 42 12.40 -6.46 0.57
C SER A 42 12.97 -6.71 -0.83
N VAL A 43 14.28 -6.47 -1.05
CA VAL A 43 14.97 -6.79 -2.30
C VAL A 43 15.16 -8.31 -2.46
N ILE A 44 15.46 -9.05 -1.39
CA ILE A 44 15.47 -10.52 -1.40
C ILE A 44 14.09 -11.07 -1.76
N MET A 45 13.01 -10.51 -1.20
CA MET A 45 11.63 -10.87 -1.54
C MET A 45 11.31 -10.62 -3.02
N TYR A 46 11.84 -9.55 -3.62
CA TYR A 46 11.77 -9.33 -5.08
C TYR A 46 12.60 -10.37 -5.86
N GLY A 47 13.79 -10.72 -5.37
CA GLY A 47 14.64 -11.76 -5.95
C GLY A 47 13.94 -13.12 -6.02
N PHE A 48 13.24 -13.52 -4.94
CA PHE A 48 12.37 -14.70 -4.96
C PHE A 48 11.23 -14.57 -5.96
N ALA A 49 10.61 -13.39 -6.11
CA ALA A 49 9.57 -13.16 -7.12
C ALA A 49 10.10 -13.35 -8.55
N LEU A 50 11.32 -12.89 -8.85
CA LEU A 50 12.00 -13.10 -10.13
C LEU A 50 12.38 -14.58 -10.35
N PHE A 51 12.83 -15.28 -9.29
CA PHE A 51 13.07 -16.72 -9.33
C PHE A 51 11.77 -17.48 -9.67
N PHE A 52 10.67 -17.23 -8.95
CA PHE A 52 9.39 -17.84 -9.24
C PHE A 52 8.92 -17.55 -10.66
N ALA A 53 9.10 -16.33 -11.19
CA ALA A 53 8.73 -15.96 -12.55
C ALA A 53 9.45 -16.78 -13.64
N LYS A 54 10.63 -17.34 -13.34
CA LYS A 54 11.42 -18.20 -14.24
C LYS A 54 11.01 -19.67 -14.21
N ILE A 55 10.35 -20.14 -13.15
CA ILE A 55 9.81 -21.50 -13.06
C ILE A 55 8.78 -21.72 -14.17
N ASP A 56 8.72 -22.94 -14.70
CA ASP A 56 7.70 -23.33 -15.66
C ASP A 56 6.28 -23.26 -15.08
N VAL A 57 5.34 -22.92 -15.95
CA VAL A 57 3.92 -22.86 -15.58
C VAL A 57 3.34 -24.27 -15.56
N ALA A 58 2.49 -24.55 -14.56
CA ALA A 58 1.76 -25.81 -14.44
C ALA A 58 1.01 -26.12 -15.74
N GLN A 59 1.33 -27.26 -16.34
CA GLN A 59 0.65 -27.75 -17.52
C GLN A 59 -0.69 -28.34 -17.10
N ARG A 60 -1.75 -27.88 -17.77
CA ARG A 60 -3.13 -28.38 -17.62
C ARG A 60 -3.63 -28.81 -18.97
N ASP A 61 -4.49 -29.82 -19.00
CA ASP A 61 -5.08 -30.28 -20.25
C ASP A 61 -5.90 -29.15 -20.90
N ILE A 62 -5.88 -29.08 -22.23
CA ILE A 62 -6.58 -28.04 -22.98
C ILE A 62 -8.09 -28.36 -22.88
N PRO A 63 -8.94 -27.40 -22.46
CA PRO A 63 -10.36 -27.68 -22.25
C PRO A 63 -11.03 -28.06 -23.57
N ASN A 64 -11.59 -29.27 -23.57
CA ASN A 64 -12.37 -29.84 -24.66
C ASN A 64 -13.86 -29.87 -24.28
N ILE A 65 -14.72 -29.90 -25.28
CA ILE A 65 -16.17 -30.03 -25.12
C ILE A 65 -16.63 -31.16 -26.05
N GLU A 66 -17.03 -32.29 -25.47
CA GLU A 66 -17.61 -33.39 -26.26
C GLU A 66 -19.05 -33.03 -26.67
N VAL A 67 -19.28 -32.88 -27.97
CA VAL A 67 -20.61 -32.66 -28.55
C VAL A 67 -21.11 -33.98 -29.12
N ARG A 68 -21.98 -34.68 -28.38
CA ARG A 68 -22.58 -35.94 -28.84
C ARG A 68 -23.60 -35.67 -29.95
N LEU A 69 -23.32 -36.18 -31.14
CA LEU A 69 -24.16 -36.04 -32.34
C LEU A 69 -25.19 -37.18 -32.45
N ASN A 70 -24.83 -38.38 -32.00
CA ASN A 70 -25.72 -39.56 -31.99
C ASN A 70 -25.31 -40.55 -30.88
N SER A 71 -26.01 -41.67 -30.75
CA SER A 71 -25.69 -42.77 -29.82
C SER A 71 -24.24 -43.27 -29.93
N THR A 72 -23.68 -43.29 -31.15
CA THR A 72 -22.34 -43.82 -31.47
C THR A 72 -21.33 -42.78 -31.98
N THR A 73 -21.67 -41.49 -31.99
CA THR A 73 -20.81 -40.45 -32.59
C THR A 73 -20.82 -39.16 -31.79
N SER A 74 -19.63 -38.66 -31.47
CA SER A 74 -19.38 -37.34 -30.91
C SER A 74 -18.35 -36.59 -31.74
N ALA A 75 -18.32 -35.26 -31.57
CA ALA A 75 -17.35 -34.36 -32.17
C ALA A 75 -16.78 -33.43 -31.08
N TRP A 76 -15.52 -33.03 -31.21
CA TRP A 76 -14.83 -32.24 -30.20
C TRP A 76 -14.86 -30.75 -30.55
N ALA A 77 -15.49 -29.95 -29.70
CA ALA A 77 -15.47 -28.50 -29.77
C ALA A 77 -14.40 -27.94 -28.82
N ARG A 78 -13.76 -26.85 -29.25
CA ARG A 78 -12.83 -26.05 -28.44
C ARG A 78 -13.61 -25.12 -27.52
N ASP A 79 -13.09 -24.89 -26.31
CA ASP A 79 -13.68 -23.94 -25.35
C ASP A 79 -13.72 -22.51 -25.94
N PRO A 80 -14.92 -21.92 -26.13
CA PRO A 80 -15.05 -20.59 -26.72
C PRO A 80 -14.52 -19.48 -25.79
N THR A 81 -14.41 -19.72 -24.48
CA THR A 81 -13.96 -18.71 -23.50
C THR A 81 -12.46 -18.41 -23.58
N ILE A 82 -11.71 -19.17 -24.38
CA ILE A 82 -10.27 -19.01 -24.63
C ILE A 82 -9.93 -18.85 -26.14
N ASN A 83 -10.94 -18.56 -26.96
CA ASN A 83 -10.86 -18.39 -28.41
C ASN A 83 -11.08 -16.93 -28.89
N ASN A 84 -10.89 -15.94 -28.01
CA ASN A 84 -10.89 -14.53 -28.43
C ASN A 84 -9.60 -14.19 -29.20
N LYS A 85 -9.63 -13.10 -29.98
CA LYS A 85 -8.44 -12.58 -30.65
C LYS A 85 -7.47 -11.93 -29.65
N GLU A 86 -6.17 -12.07 -29.87
CA GLU A 86 -5.14 -11.30 -29.16
C GLU A 86 -5.16 -9.83 -29.61
N HIS A 87 -5.22 -8.89 -28.67
CA HIS A 87 -5.03 -7.47 -28.93
C HIS A 87 -3.71 -6.98 -28.30
N THR A 88 -3.12 -5.95 -28.92
CA THR A 88 -1.93 -5.27 -28.40
C THR A 88 -2.22 -4.67 -27.02
N GLN A 89 -1.35 -4.91 -26.04
CA GLN A 89 -1.52 -4.35 -24.69
C GLN A 89 -1.53 -2.81 -24.71
N GLN A 90 -2.65 -2.19 -24.36
CA GLN A 90 -2.75 -0.72 -24.21
C GLN A 90 -1.76 -0.15 -23.19
N VAL A 91 -1.35 -0.96 -22.20
CA VAL A 91 -0.36 -0.59 -21.18
C VAL A 91 0.66 -1.73 -21.06
N PRO A 92 1.77 -1.69 -21.82
CA PRO A 92 2.84 -2.68 -21.73
C PRO A 92 3.47 -2.72 -20.34
N MET A 93 3.94 -3.90 -19.91
CA MET A 93 4.48 -4.08 -18.54
C MET A 93 5.64 -3.14 -18.23
N ALA A 94 6.55 -2.87 -19.18
CA ALA A 94 7.66 -1.94 -18.97
C ALA A 94 7.19 -0.49 -18.72
N ALA A 95 6.16 -0.04 -19.45
CA ALA A 95 5.56 1.27 -19.23
C ALA A 95 4.84 1.34 -17.88
N LEU A 96 4.14 0.27 -17.48
CA LEU A 96 3.51 0.16 -16.16
C LEU A 96 4.54 0.20 -15.02
N VAL A 97 5.68 -0.47 -15.16
CA VAL A 97 6.76 -0.41 -14.14
C VAL A 97 7.36 0.99 -14.07
N GLY A 98 7.68 1.60 -15.22
CA GLY A 98 8.24 2.95 -15.27
C GLY A 98 7.32 4.02 -14.67
N ILE A 99 6.04 4.03 -15.06
CA ILE A 99 5.04 4.96 -14.52
C ILE A 99 4.72 4.62 -13.06
N GLY A 100 4.54 3.34 -12.75
CA GLY A 100 4.15 2.85 -11.43
C GLY A 100 5.19 3.10 -10.33
N VAL A 101 6.48 3.09 -10.65
CA VAL A 101 7.53 3.48 -9.70
C VAL A 101 7.84 4.97 -9.80
N GLY A 102 7.91 5.53 -11.01
CA GLY A 102 8.30 6.92 -11.24
C GLY A 102 7.29 7.94 -10.71
N MET A 103 6.00 7.79 -11.00
CA MET A 103 4.97 8.75 -10.59
C MET A 103 4.87 8.89 -9.06
N PRO A 104 4.81 7.81 -8.25
CA PRO A 104 4.81 7.95 -6.80
C PRO A 104 6.06 8.61 -6.23
N ILE A 105 7.26 8.28 -6.75
CA ILE A 105 8.51 8.91 -6.30
C ILE A 105 8.50 10.41 -6.60
N ILE A 106 8.16 10.80 -7.83
CA ILE A 106 8.07 12.21 -8.25
C ILE A 106 7.08 12.97 -7.35
N ILE A 107 5.91 12.39 -7.06
CA ILE A 107 4.90 13.04 -6.21
C ILE A 107 5.37 13.15 -4.75
N ASN A 108 6.03 12.14 -4.18
CA ASN A 108 6.62 12.25 -2.84
C ASN A 108 7.68 13.35 -2.77
N LEU A 109 8.58 13.43 -3.77
CA LEU A 109 9.58 14.49 -3.85
C LEU A 109 8.94 15.89 -3.97
N ILE A 110 7.86 16.02 -4.75
CA ILE A 110 7.08 17.27 -4.84
C ILE A 110 6.47 17.62 -3.48
N VAL A 111 5.82 16.67 -2.80
CA VAL A 111 5.16 16.89 -1.50
C VAL A 111 6.16 17.23 -0.38
N ASN A 112 7.38 16.69 -0.43
CA ASN A 112 8.40 16.91 0.60
C ASN A 112 9.35 18.09 0.34
N TYR A 113 9.68 18.43 -0.91
CA TYR A 113 10.71 19.42 -1.22
C TYR A 113 10.24 20.62 -2.05
N ALA A 114 9.14 20.51 -2.78
CA ALA A 114 8.58 21.62 -3.57
C ALA A 114 7.40 22.28 -2.86
N LEU A 115 6.39 21.50 -2.45
CA LEU A 115 5.15 22.00 -1.85
C LEU A 115 5.36 22.86 -0.59
N PRO A 116 6.29 22.55 0.34
CA PRO A 116 6.55 23.41 1.50
C PRO A 116 7.08 24.82 1.16
N LYS A 117 7.63 25.03 -0.05
CA LYS A 117 8.06 26.35 -0.52
C LYS A 117 6.89 27.24 -0.96
N PHE A 118 5.76 26.63 -1.30
CA PHE A 118 4.57 27.33 -1.81
C PHE A 118 3.41 27.36 -0.80
N ARG A 119 3.36 26.43 0.16
CA ARG A 119 2.32 26.36 1.20
C ARG A 119 2.88 25.85 2.52
N PRO A 120 2.38 26.34 3.67
CA PRO A 120 2.72 25.76 4.98
C PRO A 120 2.15 24.33 5.05
N VAL A 121 3.06 23.36 4.99
CA VAL A 121 2.80 21.91 5.00
C VAL A 121 3.68 21.29 6.07
N ARG A 122 3.14 20.31 6.81
CA ARG A 122 3.91 19.60 7.84
C ARG A 122 5.05 18.81 7.18
N ILE A 123 6.29 19.21 7.48
CA ILE A 123 7.50 18.46 7.11
C ILE A 123 7.65 17.29 8.11
N ILE A 124 8.01 16.12 7.61
CA ILE A 124 8.16 14.88 8.36
C ILE A 124 9.59 14.37 8.13
N GLN A 125 10.32 14.07 9.20
CA GLN A 125 11.69 13.55 9.09
C GLN A 125 11.69 12.15 8.48
N HIS A 126 12.60 11.90 7.54
CA HIS A 126 12.77 10.63 6.81
C HIS A 126 11.56 10.10 6.01
N ASP A 127 10.51 10.91 5.78
CA ASP A 127 9.32 10.47 5.03
C ASP A 127 9.64 9.89 3.64
N THR A 128 10.58 10.49 2.90
CA THR A 128 11.06 9.99 1.61
C THR A 128 11.62 8.56 1.71
N ARG A 129 12.37 8.24 2.79
CA ARG A 129 12.94 6.90 3.04
C ARG A 129 11.83 5.89 3.31
N ASP A 130 10.88 6.24 4.17
CA ASP A 130 9.81 5.33 4.60
C ASP A 130 8.78 5.09 3.49
N PHE A 131 8.52 6.09 2.66
CA PHE A 131 7.73 5.96 1.45
C PHE A 131 8.39 5.05 0.40
N LEU A 132 9.69 5.25 0.13
CA LEU A 132 10.45 4.38 -0.78
C LEU A 132 10.45 2.93 -0.29
N LEU A 133 10.67 2.69 1.01
CA LEU A 133 10.57 1.36 1.61
C LEU A 133 9.17 0.78 1.47
N THR A 134 8.12 1.59 1.65
CA THR A 134 6.72 1.16 1.48
C THR A 134 6.45 0.67 0.06
N ILE A 135 6.93 1.38 -0.97
CA ILE A 135 6.78 0.98 -2.38
C ILE A 135 7.56 -0.31 -2.67
N VAL A 136 8.82 -0.39 -2.25
CA VAL A 136 9.66 -1.58 -2.51
C VAL A 136 9.05 -2.80 -1.82
N MET A 137 8.66 -2.70 -0.55
CA MET A 137 8.01 -3.78 0.19
C MET A 137 6.69 -4.23 -0.47
N SER A 138 5.84 -3.27 -0.85
CA SER A 138 4.53 -3.53 -1.47
C SER A 138 4.66 -4.22 -2.83
N THR A 139 5.52 -3.69 -3.70
CA THR A 139 5.75 -4.25 -5.04
C THR A 139 6.43 -5.62 -4.97
N SER A 140 7.38 -5.83 -4.05
CA SER A 140 8.00 -7.13 -3.80
C SER A 140 6.98 -8.19 -3.35
N MET A 141 6.10 -7.86 -2.40
CA MET A 141 5.10 -8.81 -1.90
C MET A 141 4.04 -9.12 -2.95
N ALA A 142 3.53 -8.10 -3.66
CA ALA A 142 2.57 -8.28 -4.74
C ALA A 142 3.16 -9.10 -5.90
N THR A 143 4.41 -8.83 -6.30
CA THR A 143 5.08 -9.57 -7.38
C THR A 143 5.34 -11.01 -6.98
N LEU A 144 5.81 -11.26 -5.74
CA LEU A 144 6.07 -12.62 -5.23
C LEU A 144 4.79 -13.47 -5.27
N LEU A 145 3.71 -12.99 -4.65
CA LEU A 145 2.43 -13.69 -4.62
C LEU A 145 1.86 -13.90 -6.03
N THR A 146 1.97 -12.89 -6.90
CA THR A 146 1.50 -12.99 -8.29
C THR A 146 2.26 -14.06 -9.06
N GLN A 147 3.60 -14.07 -9.02
CA GLN A 147 4.41 -15.00 -9.83
C GLN A 147 4.31 -16.44 -9.31
N PHE A 148 4.28 -16.62 -7.98
CA PHE A 148 4.04 -17.91 -7.35
C PHE A 148 2.70 -18.51 -7.80
N VAL A 149 1.58 -17.80 -7.58
CA VAL A 149 0.25 -18.31 -7.93
C VAL A 149 0.08 -18.46 -9.45
N LYS A 150 0.70 -17.58 -10.25
CA LYS A 150 0.67 -17.65 -11.73
C LYS A 150 1.26 -18.95 -12.27
N ASN A 151 2.45 -19.32 -11.83
CA ASN A 151 3.09 -20.53 -12.32
C ASN A 151 2.47 -21.79 -11.69
N MET A 152 1.89 -21.72 -10.49
CA MET A 152 1.16 -22.86 -9.89
C MET A 152 -0.23 -23.15 -10.51
N THR A 153 -0.91 -22.17 -11.13
CA THR A 153 -2.34 -22.32 -11.51
C THR A 153 -2.62 -22.67 -12.97
N GLY A 154 -1.71 -22.36 -13.90
CA GLY A 154 -1.79 -22.80 -15.31
C GLY A 154 -3.03 -22.38 -16.09
N ARG A 155 -3.74 -21.31 -15.68
CA ARG A 155 -5.00 -20.91 -16.31
C ARG A 155 -4.78 -20.27 -17.68
N PHE A 156 -5.46 -20.80 -18.69
CA PHE A 156 -5.53 -20.26 -20.05
C PHE A 156 -6.11 -18.84 -20.13
N ARG A 157 -5.49 -17.99 -20.96
CA ARG A 157 -5.93 -16.63 -21.29
C ARG A 157 -7.15 -16.65 -22.22
N PRO A 158 -7.99 -15.59 -22.24
CA PRO A 158 -9.12 -15.50 -23.18
C PRO A 158 -8.73 -15.59 -24.67
N CYS A 159 -7.48 -15.29 -25.02
CA CYS A 159 -6.94 -15.38 -26.38
C CYS A 159 -5.90 -16.51 -26.59
N PHE A 160 -6.01 -17.61 -25.83
CA PHE A 160 -5.03 -18.71 -25.86
C PHE A 160 -4.76 -19.27 -27.27
N TYR A 161 -5.80 -19.62 -28.04
CA TYR A 161 -5.62 -20.25 -29.35
C TYR A 161 -4.97 -19.33 -30.39
N ASP A 162 -5.21 -18.01 -30.30
CA ASP A 162 -4.52 -17.02 -31.13
C ASP A 162 -3.06 -16.90 -30.67
N MET A 163 -2.79 -16.69 -29.37
CA MET A 163 -1.42 -16.58 -28.85
C MET A 163 -0.54 -17.79 -29.21
N CYS A 164 -1.04 -19.01 -29.02
CA CYS A 164 -0.29 -20.24 -29.32
C CYS A 164 -0.26 -20.60 -30.82
N LYS A 165 -0.93 -19.82 -31.68
CA LYS A 165 -1.09 -20.06 -33.11
C LYS A 165 -1.54 -21.51 -33.37
N TRP A 166 -2.73 -21.82 -32.87
CA TRP A 166 -3.42 -23.09 -33.05
C TRP A 166 -3.55 -23.45 -34.53
N ASN A 167 -3.40 -24.71 -34.91
CA ASN A 167 -3.66 -25.18 -36.27
C ASN A 167 -5.17 -25.42 -36.48
N TYR A 168 -5.75 -24.73 -37.48
CA TYR A 168 -7.18 -24.82 -37.82
C TYR A 168 -7.46 -25.75 -39.01
N ASP A 169 -6.42 -26.22 -39.72
CA ASP A 169 -6.54 -27.05 -40.92
C ASP A 169 -6.80 -28.54 -40.61
N VAL A 170 -6.65 -28.92 -39.33
CA VAL A 170 -6.80 -30.29 -38.82
C VAL A 170 -8.07 -30.38 -37.96
N ILE A 171 -8.92 -31.36 -38.24
CA ILE A 171 -10.07 -31.69 -37.39
C ILE A 171 -9.55 -32.19 -36.04
N TRP A 172 -9.94 -31.52 -34.96
CA TRP A 172 -9.43 -31.83 -33.62
C TRP A 172 -10.05 -33.11 -33.04
N ASP A 173 -9.19 -33.94 -32.45
CA ASP A 173 -9.51 -35.17 -31.73
C ASP A 173 -9.91 -34.93 -30.26
N GLY A 174 -9.91 -33.67 -29.81
CA GLY A 174 -10.20 -33.27 -28.43
C GLY A 174 -9.02 -33.43 -27.46
N VAL A 175 -7.86 -33.94 -27.89
CA VAL A 175 -6.75 -34.32 -26.98
C VAL A 175 -5.40 -33.81 -27.48
N THR A 176 -5.11 -33.91 -28.78
CA THR A 176 -3.84 -33.50 -29.37
C THR A 176 -3.65 -31.99 -29.24
N ASN A 177 -2.47 -31.56 -28.78
CA ASN A 177 -2.11 -30.14 -28.77
C ASN A 177 -1.74 -29.69 -30.19
N LEU A 178 -2.55 -28.81 -30.77
CA LEU A 178 -2.33 -28.25 -32.12
C LEU A 178 -1.73 -26.82 -32.08
N CYS A 179 -1.21 -26.35 -30.95
CA CYS A 179 -0.46 -25.10 -30.86
C CYS A 179 0.87 -25.19 -31.63
N THR A 180 1.15 -24.24 -32.53
CA THR A 180 2.42 -24.20 -33.29
C THR A 180 3.49 -23.31 -32.63
N SER A 181 3.10 -22.42 -31.71
CA SER A 181 3.99 -21.49 -31.01
C SER A 181 4.15 -21.87 -29.53
N ALA A 182 5.24 -22.55 -29.18
CA ALA A 182 5.55 -22.94 -27.80
C ALA A 182 5.72 -21.74 -26.85
N SER A 183 6.24 -20.60 -27.33
CA SER A 183 6.29 -19.36 -26.55
C SER A 183 4.91 -18.75 -26.33
N GLY A 184 4.06 -18.80 -27.35
CA GLY A 184 2.67 -18.36 -27.28
C GLY A 184 1.83 -19.21 -26.33
N GLU A 185 2.04 -20.53 -26.34
CA GLU A 185 1.42 -21.45 -25.37
C GLU A 185 1.89 -21.16 -23.93
N LYS A 186 3.20 -21.01 -23.71
CA LYS A 186 3.77 -20.77 -22.38
C LYS A 186 3.31 -19.45 -21.74
N GLU A 187 3.03 -18.41 -22.55
CA GLU A 187 2.43 -17.16 -22.07
C GLU A 187 0.89 -17.22 -22.02
N GLY A 188 0.27 -17.94 -22.96
CA GLY A 188 -1.16 -18.22 -23.00
C GLY A 188 -1.68 -19.00 -21.78
N ARG A 189 -0.84 -19.82 -21.14
CA ARG A 189 -1.12 -20.55 -19.89
C ARG A 189 -0.96 -19.71 -18.61
N LYS A 190 -0.57 -18.43 -18.72
CA LYS A 190 -0.24 -17.55 -17.59
C LYS A 190 -1.32 -16.50 -17.28
N SER A 191 -2.61 -16.84 -17.35
CA SER A 191 -3.69 -15.88 -17.11
C SER A 191 -3.85 -15.50 -15.62
N PHE A 192 -4.25 -16.44 -14.76
CA PHE A 192 -4.47 -16.12 -13.33
C PHE A 192 -3.14 -15.85 -12.60
N PRO A 193 -3.10 -14.99 -11.56
CA PRO A 193 -3.81 -13.72 -11.47
C PRO A 193 -3.16 -12.66 -12.38
N SER A 194 -3.84 -11.55 -12.65
CA SER A 194 -3.32 -10.47 -13.50
C SER A 194 -2.15 -9.73 -12.84
N GLY A 195 -0.96 -9.81 -13.45
CA GLY A 195 0.25 -9.15 -12.95
C GLY A 195 0.26 -7.64 -13.19
N HIS A 196 -0.38 -7.15 -14.26
CA HIS A 196 -0.57 -5.71 -14.43
C HIS A 196 -1.50 -5.16 -13.36
N ALA A 197 -2.59 -5.86 -13.02
CA ALA A 197 -3.50 -5.43 -11.95
C ALA A 197 -2.79 -5.41 -10.57
N SER A 198 -2.06 -6.46 -10.19
CA SER A 198 -1.36 -6.47 -8.89
C SER A 198 -0.24 -5.45 -8.79
N PHE A 199 0.53 -5.21 -9.86
CA PHE A 199 1.55 -4.17 -9.88
C PHE A 199 0.94 -2.76 -9.84
N ALA A 200 -0.13 -2.51 -10.60
CA ALA A 200 -0.80 -1.20 -10.61
C ALA A 200 -1.40 -0.87 -9.24
N TRP A 201 -2.10 -1.82 -8.60
CA TRP A 201 -2.66 -1.60 -7.27
C TRP A 201 -1.61 -1.51 -6.15
N SER A 202 -0.53 -2.31 -6.19
CA SER A 202 0.53 -2.23 -5.17
C SER A 202 1.33 -0.92 -5.19
N THR A 203 1.48 -0.30 -6.36
CA THR A 203 2.13 1.02 -6.51
C THR A 203 1.17 2.18 -6.25
N MET A 204 0.03 2.22 -6.95
CA MET A 204 -0.89 3.36 -6.90
C MET A 204 -1.66 3.45 -5.59
N LEU A 205 -2.04 2.34 -4.95
CA LEU A 205 -2.75 2.41 -3.67
C LEU A 205 -1.82 2.88 -2.54
N VAL A 206 -0.51 2.56 -2.58
CA VAL A 206 0.49 3.17 -1.68
C VAL A 206 0.51 4.69 -1.85
N LEU A 207 0.49 5.18 -3.09
CA LEU A 207 0.43 6.62 -3.38
C LEU A 207 -0.89 7.25 -2.90
N THR A 208 -2.05 6.63 -3.15
CA THR A 208 -3.35 7.08 -2.64
C THR A 208 -3.37 7.15 -1.11
N LEU A 209 -2.93 6.09 -0.42
CA LEU A 209 -2.88 6.05 1.05
C LEU A 209 -1.95 7.13 1.62
N TYR A 210 -0.79 7.33 0.99
CA TYR A 210 0.15 8.40 1.34
C TYR A 210 -0.47 9.80 1.17
N LEU A 211 -1.12 10.07 0.03
CA LEU A 211 -1.78 11.36 -0.23
C LEU A 211 -2.92 11.63 0.76
N LEU A 212 -3.74 10.61 1.09
CA LEU A 212 -4.77 10.68 2.13
C LEU A 212 -4.16 10.97 3.51
N GLY A 213 -3.04 10.34 3.86
CA GLY A 213 -2.29 10.62 5.09
C GLY A 213 -1.77 12.05 5.16
N ARG A 214 -1.10 12.54 4.11
CA ARG A 214 -0.59 13.93 4.06
C ARG A 214 -1.70 14.97 4.03
N SER A 215 -2.83 14.68 3.36
CA SER A 215 -4.04 15.52 3.41
C SER A 215 -4.60 15.63 4.83
N THR A 216 -4.71 14.49 5.54
CA THR A 216 -5.17 14.43 6.93
C THR A 216 -4.32 15.29 7.86
N LEU A 217 -2.99 15.17 7.78
CA LEU A 217 -2.07 15.96 8.62
C LEU A 217 -2.11 17.46 8.33
N ASN A 218 -2.29 17.86 7.07
CA ASN A 218 -2.40 19.28 6.70
C ASN A 218 -3.78 19.87 7.05
N CYS A 219 -4.79 19.03 7.31
CA CYS A 219 -6.16 19.46 7.62
C CYS A 219 -6.44 19.78 9.10
N GLN A 220 -5.62 19.32 10.05
CA GLN A 220 -5.97 19.32 11.48
C GLN A 220 -6.20 20.73 12.09
N ASN A 221 -5.42 21.75 11.71
CA ASN A 221 -5.35 23.02 12.46
C ASN A 221 -6.09 24.22 11.81
N ARG A 222 -7.29 24.02 11.22
CA ARG A 222 -8.10 25.14 10.64
C ARG A 222 -9.60 24.98 10.92
N GLY A 223 -10.33 26.10 11.01
CA GLY A 223 -11.75 26.16 11.39
C GLY A 223 -12.76 25.73 10.31
N GLU A 224 -14.04 25.67 10.67
CA GLU A 224 -15.12 25.16 9.81
C GLU A 224 -15.78 26.26 8.96
N SER A 225 -16.18 25.90 7.73
CA SER A 225 -16.89 26.76 6.77
C SER A 225 -17.42 25.90 5.62
N ALA A 226 -18.59 26.24 5.06
CA ALA A 226 -19.19 25.51 3.94
C ALA A 226 -18.25 25.42 2.72
N THR A 227 -17.53 26.51 2.41
CA THR A 227 -16.53 26.56 1.32
C THR A 227 -15.35 25.60 1.52
N ARG A 228 -15.06 25.22 2.77
CA ARG A 228 -14.03 24.23 3.12
C ARG A 228 -14.54 22.79 2.96
N GLY A 229 -15.86 22.56 3.06
CA GLY A 229 -16.47 21.26 2.76
C GLY A 229 -16.16 20.82 1.32
N GLY A 230 -16.51 21.66 0.34
CA GLY A 230 -16.20 21.41 -1.08
C GLY A 230 -14.70 21.21 -1.36
N ARG A 231 -13.83 21.99 -0.70
CA ARG A 231 -12.37 21.83 -0.82
C ARG A 231 -11.88 20.47 -0.29
N LYS A 232 -12.35 20.02 0.88
CA LYS A 232 -12.03 18.68 1.41
C LYS A 232 -12.46 17.57 0.45
N THR A 233 -13.66 17.67 -0.14
CA THR A 233 -14.15 16.68 -1.12
C THR A 233 -13.29 16.65 -2.38
N LEU A 234 -12.86 17.82 -2.89
CA LEU A 234 -11.94 17.92 -4.02
C LEU A 234 -10.55 17.36 -3.69
N GLU A 235 -10.01 17.66 -2.51
CA GLU A 235 -8.73 17.12 -2.03
C GLU A 235 -8.78 15.59 -1.91
N LEU A 236 -9.89 15.02 -1.40
CA LEU A 236 -10.12 13.57 -1.39
C LEU A 236 -10.15 12.99 -2.81
N PHE A 237 -10.90 13.59 -3.74
CA PHE A 237 -10.97 13.13 -5.12
C PHE A 237 -9.59 13.12 -5.80
N VAL A 238 -8.80 14.18 -5.60
CA VAL A 238 -7.41 14.27 -6.08
C VAL A 238 -6.51 13.17 -5.47
N CYS A 239 -6.69 12.84 -4.18
CA CYS A 239 -5.95 11.73 -3.56
C CYS A 239 -6.28 10.36 -4.17
N PHE A 240 -7.47 10.17 -4.76
CA PHE A 240 -7.89 8.91 -5.38
C PHE A 240 -7.53 8.77 -6.88
N ILE A 241 -7.01 9.82 -7.54
CA ILE A 241 -6.54 9.77 -8.94
C ILE A 241 -5.60 8.58 -9.23
N PRO A 242 -4.61 8.23 -8.36
CA PRO A 242 -3.78 7.04 -8.56
C PRO A 242 -4.59 5.74 -8.58
N SER A 243 -5.56 5.58 -7.68
CA SER A 243 -6.43 4.41 -7.65
C SER A 243 -7.30 4.31 -8.91
N PHE A 244 -7.77 5.44 -9.46
CA PHE A 244 -8.45 5.44 -10.77
C PHE A 244 -7.52 5.01 -11.90
N LEU A 245 -6.24 5.41 -11.88
CA LEU A 245 -5.24 4.93 -12.86
C LEU A 245 -4.99 3.41 -12.72
N ALA A 246 -4.95 2.87 -11.49
CA ALA A 246 -4.84 1.42 -11.30
C ALA A 246 -6.09 0.66 -11.77
N ALA A 247 -7.28 1.20 -11.52
CA ALA A 247 -8.53 0.64 -12.05
C ALA A 247 -8.56 0.67 -13.59
N TRP A 248 -8.11 1.76 -14.21
CA TRP A 248 -7.97 1.86 -15.67
C TRP A 248 -7.02 0.78 -16.23
N VAL A 249 -5.81 0.66 -15.67
CA VAL A 249 -4.85 -0.39 -16.07
C VAL A 249 -5.45 -1.79 -15.91
N ALA A 250 -6.18 -2.05 -14.82
CA ALA A 250 -6.87 -3.31 -14.61
C ALA A 250 -7.94 -3.59 -15.69
N VAL A 251 -8.77 -2.59 -16.05
CA VAL A 251 -9.81 -2.69 -17.08
C VAL A 251 -9.22 -2.90 -18.49
N THR A 252 -8.08 -2.28 -18.82
CA THR A 252 -7.45 -2.54 -20.14
C THR A 252 -7.14 -4.03 -20.35
N ARG A 253 -6.90 -4.81 -19.30
CA ARG A 253 -6.59 -6.25 -19.43
C ARG A 253 -7.77 -7.14 -19.83
N SER A 254 -9.02 -6.70 -19.64
CA SER A 254 -10.18 -7.36 -20.26
C SER A 254 -10.44 -6.85 -21.68
N ILE A 255 -10.23 -5.56 -21.95
CA ILE A 255 -10.36 -4.98 -23.30
C ILE A 255 -9.35 -5.63 -24.27
N ASP A 256 -8.11 -5.86 -23.82
CA ASP A 256 -7.05 -6.44 -24.65
C ASP A 256 -7.22 -7.96 -24.86
N ASN A 257 -8.22 -8.61 -24.25
CA ASN A 257 -8.38 -10.07 -24.13
C ASN A 257 -7.26 -10.82 -23.38
N TRP A 258 -6.37 -10.12 -22.66
CA TRP A 258 -5.25 -10.78 -21.96
C TRP A 258 -5.70 -11.55 -20.70
N HIS A 259 -6.76 -11.13 -20.02
CA HIS A 259 -7.16 -11.71 -18.72
C HIS A 259 -8.68 -11.80 -18.54
N HIS A 260 -9.12 -12.85 -17.82
CA HIS A 260 -10.49 -13.00 -17.34
C HIS A 260 -10.76 -12.03 -16.18
N TYR A 261 -12.01 -11.61 -15.96
CA TYR A 261 -12.38 -10.71 -14.85
C TYR A 261 -11.93 -11.23 -13.47
N ALA A 262 -11.98 -12.56 -13.25
CA ALA A 262 -11.48 -13.19 -12.03
C ALA A 262 -9.96 -13.03 -11.83
N ASP A 263 -9.17 -13.10 -12.92
CA ASP A 263 -7.73 -12.88 -12.87
C ASP A 263 -7.42 -11.42 -12.50
N ILE A 264 -8.18 -10.48 -13.07
CA ILE A 264 -8.05 -9.04 -12.85
C ILE A 264 -8.42 -8.69 -11.40
N LEU A 265 -9.52 -9.25 -10.89
CA LEU A 265 -9.95 -9.07 -9.50
C LEU A 265 -8.94 -9.66 -8.51
N ALA A 266 -8.49 -10.90 -8.70
CA ALA A 266 -7.50 -11.53 -7.84
C ALA A 266 -6.15 -10.78 -7.85
N GLY A 267 -5.69 -10.32 -9.03
CA GLY A 267 -4.52 -9.46 -9.14
C GLY A 267 -4.69 -8.15 -8.38
N SER A 268 -5.83 -7.47 -8.55
CA SER A 268 -6.16 -6.23 -7.85
C SER A 268 -6.17 -6.40 -6.33
N ILE A 269 -6.74 -7.51 -5.83
CA ILE A 269 -6.76 -7.86 -4.40
C ILE A 269 -5.34 -8.09 -3.87
N ILE A 270 -4.50 -8.85 -4.57
CA ILE A 270 -3.09 -9.09 -4.19
C ILE A 270 -2.32 -7.76 -4.12
N GLY A 271 -2.49 -6.88 -5.10
CA GLY A 271 -1.86 -5.57 -5.13
C GLY A 271 -2.35 -4.65 -3.99
N ALA A 272 -3.67 -4.55 -3.80
CA ALA A 272 -4.28 -3.70 -2.79
C ALA A 272 -3.97 -4.17 -1.36
N ALA A 273 -4.02 -5.48 -1.10
CA ALA A 273 -3.60 -6.05 0.19
C ALA A 273 -2.12 -5.77 0.48
N SER A 274 -1.25 -5.89 -0.53
CA SER A 274 0.18 -5.57 -0.40
C SER A 274 0.43 -4.10 -0.09
N ALA A 275 -0.29 -3.19 -0.77
CA ALA A 275 -0.23 -1.76 -0.47
C ALA A 275 -0.70 -1.44 0.95
N CYS A 276 -1.84 -1.99 1.38
CA CYS A 276 -2.37 -1.77 2.73
C CYS A 276 -1.44 -2.32 3.81
N LEU A 277 -0.88 -3.52 3.65
CA LEU A 277 0.04 -4.12 4.61
C LEU A 277 1.36 -3.34 4.71
N SER A 278 2.02 -3.05 3.58
CA SER A 278 3.26 -2.27 3.58
C SER A 278 3.07 -0.84 4.04
N TYR A 279 1.92 -0.21 3.75
CA TYR A 279 1.59 1.11 4.29
C TYR A 279 1.44 1.08 5.81
N ASN A 280 0.63 0.18 6.37
CA ASN A 280 0.43 0.09 7.83
C ASN A 280 1.67 -0.41 8.59
N TYR A 281 2.66 -1.01 7.90
CA TYR A 281 3.96 -1.33 8.49
C TYR A 281 4.88 -0.10 8.64
N ASN A 282 4.69 0.94 7.82
CA ASN A 282 5.54 2.14 7.79
C ASN A 282 4.87 3.40 8.35
N TYR A 283 3.55 3.51 8.20
CA TYR A 283 2.74 4.68 8.52
C TYR A 283 1.59 4.33 9.46
N ALA A 284 1.24 5.27 10.33
CA ALA A 284 0.03 5.19 11.13
C ALA A 284 -1.21 5.25 10.23
N SER A 285 -2.14 4.31 10.44
CA SER A 285 -3.40 4.16 9.71
C SER A 285 -4.12 5.50 9.50
N ILE A 286 -4.53 5.76 8.25
CA ILE A 286 -5.21 7.00 7.84
C ILE A 286 -6.49 7.30 8.62
N PHE A 287 -7.12 6.29 9.22
CA PHE A 287 -8.32 6.43 10.04
C PHE A 287 -8.04 6.95 11.48
N SER A 288 -6.77 7.07 11.88
CA SER A 288 -6.38 7.60 13.19
C SER A 288 -6.52 9.13 13.24
N LYS A 289 -7.59 9.61 13.89
CA LYS A 289 -7.89 11.05 14.06
C LYS A 289 -6.72 11.90 14.59
N LYS A 290 -5.80 11.31 15.37
CA LYS A 290 -4.62 11.99 15.95
C LYS A 290 -3.37 11.87 15.07
N ASN A 291 -3.06 10.66 14.58
CA ASN A 291 -1.75 10.34 14.01
C ASN A 291 -1.77 9.90 12.52
N GLY A 292 -2.92 9.85 11.86
CA GLY A 292 -3.05 9.27 10.52
C GLY A 292 -2.11 9.92 9.50
N GLY A 293 -1.25 9.11 8.85
CA GLY A 293 -0.25 9.59 7.90
C GLY A 293 1.12 9.94 8.49
N VAL A 294 1.34 9.87 9.80
CA VAL A 294 2.69 10.00 10.40
C VAL A 294 3.44 8.67 10.28
N THR A 295 4.75 8.71 10.01
CA THR A 295 5.62 7.50 10.04
C THR A 295 5.59 6.84 11.42
N LEU A 296 5.56 5.51 11.49
CA LEU A 296 5.50 4.78 12.77
C LEU A 296 6.76 4.98 13.62
N GLN A 297 7.94 5.23 13.00
CA GLN A 297 9.14 5.57 13.77
C GLN A 297 8.94 6.87 14.56
N GLN A 298 8.36 7.91 13.97
CA GLN A 298 8.10 9.18 14.67
C GLN A 298 6.98 9.05 15.72
N CYS A 299 5.94 8.24 15.46
CA CYS A 299 4.93 7.90 16.49
C CYS A 299 5.53 7.17 17.70
N ASN A 300 6.47 6.24 17.45
CA ASN A 300 7.11 5.48 18.51
C ASN A 300 8.17 6.29 19.27
N ALA A 301 8.88 7.21 18.61
CA ALA A 301 9.74 8.20 19.26
C ALA A 301 8.91 9.07 20.22
N TYR A 302 7.90 9.78 19.73
CA TYR A 302 7.03 10.62 20.55
C TYR A 302 6.41 9.86 21.75
N ARG A 303 5.97 8.61 21.54
CA ARG A 303 5.47 7.75 22.62
C ARG A 303 6.55 7.40 23.65
N LYS A 304 7.80 7.17 23.24
CA LYS A 304 8.92 6.92 24.15
C LYS A 304 9.26 8.18 24.94
N ASP A 305 9.36 9.32 24.27
CA ASP A 305 9.75 10.59 24.89
C ASP A 305 8.68 11.04 25.91
N THR A 306 7.40 10.85 25.59
CA THR A 306 6.27 11.05 26.53
C THR A 306 6.36 10.13 27.75
N ARG A 307 6.78 8.87 27.58
CA ARG A 307 6.98 7.94 28.71
C ARG A 307 8.13 8.39 29.58
N THR A 308 9.31 8.62 29.02
CA THR A 308 10.49 9.08 29.78
C THR A 308 10.24 10.41 30.48
N ALA A 309 9.45 11.33 29.91
CA ALA A 309 9.01 12.53 30.61
C ALA A 309 8.13 12.23 31.83
N ASN A 310 7.16 11.32 31.72
CA ASN A 310 6.34 10.87 32.85
C ASN A 310 7.16 10.12 33.90
N ASP A 311 8.04 9.20 33.48
CA ASP A 311 8.90 8.40 34.36
C ASP A 311 9.82 9.33 35.19
N ASN A 312 10.44 10.32 34.54
CA ASN A 312 11.25 11.34 35.19
C ASN A 312 10.43 12.20 36.17
N ASN A 313 9.23 12.64 35.78
CA ASN A 313 8.37 13.46 36.63
C ASN A 313 7.90 12.67 37.87
N MET A 314 7.60 11.38 37.70
CA MET A 314 7.25 10.47 38.80
C MET A 314 8.45 10.22 39.73
N ALA A 315 9.68 10.14 39.19
CA ALA A 315 10.90 10.08 39.98
C ALA A 315 11.16 11.37 40.78
N TYR A 316 10.94 12.56 40.19
CA TYR A 316 11.03 13.86 40.89
C TYR A 316 9.99 13.99 42.03
N ILE A 317 8.77 13.51 41.82
CA ILE A 317 7.75 13.44 42.88
C ILE A 317 8.16 12.43 43.96
N GLY A 318 8.75 11.30 43.58
CA GLY A 318 9.29 10.30 44.50
C GLY A 318 10.44 10.82 45.36
N SER A 319 11.40 11.55 44.79
CA SER A 319 12.52 12.13 45.54
C SER A 319 12.08 13.24 46.50
N ASN A 320 11.11 14.05 46.10
CA ASN A 320 10.60 15.14 46.91
C ASN A 320 9.50 14.68 47.91
N GLY A 321 9.03 13.44 47.80
CA GLY A 321 8.06 12.82 48.71
C GLY A 321 8.63 12.32 50.04
N GLN A 322 9.94 12.47 50.27
CA GLN A 322 10.62 12.03 51.50
C GLN A 322 11.37 13.15 52.24
N THR A 323 10.76 14.34 52.39
CA THR A 323 11.01 15.22 53.55
C THR A 323 9.99 16.36 53.64
N THR A 324 9.09 16.31 54.64
CA THR A 324 8.77 17.37 55.63
C THR A 324 7.40 17.11 56.29
N GLU A 325 7.40 16.42 57.43
CA GLU A 325 6.34 16.60 58.43
C GLU A 325 6.79 17.68 59.44
N SER A 326 6.36 18.93 59.26
CA SER A 326 6.26 19.94 60.32
C SER A 326 5.48 21.17 59.83
N ALA A 327 4.96 21.96 60.77
CA ALA A 327 4.05 23.12 60.63
C ALA A 327 4.31 24.10 59.45
N GLY A 328 3.29 24.80 58.92
CA GLY A 328 1.84 24.78 59.22
C GLY A 328 1.15 26.13 58.95
N GLU A 329 -0.14 26.09 58.55
CA GLU A 329 -1.09 27.24 58.41
C GLU A 329 -0.71 28.33 57.35
N LEU A 330 -1.57 29.14 56.71
CA LEU A 330 -3.02 29.27 56.38
C LEU A 330 -3.08 30.30 55.18
N VAL A 331 -4.10 30.65 54.37
CA VAL A 331 -5.59 30.57 54.27
C VAL A 331 -5.89 30.32 52.75
N ASN A 332 -6.58 29.28 52.27
CA ASN A 332 -8.03 28.93 52.28
C ASN A 332 -8.91 29.68 51.22
N GLY A 333 -9.85 28.96 50.58
CA GLY A 333 -10.79 29.45 49.53
C GLY A 333 -10.75 28.63 48.22
N SER A 334 -11.40 27.45 48.10
CA SER A 334 -12.79 27.26 47.62
C SER A 334 -13.08 27.92 46.25
N LYS A 335 -13.59 27.27 45.20
CA LYS A 335 -14.37 26.02 44.99
C LYS A 335 -14.22 25.59 43.49
N SER A 336 -14.61 24.41 42.99
CA SER A 336 -15.39 23.28 43.53
C SER A 336 -14.98 21.93 42.92
N ARG A 337 -15.75 20.87 43.22
CA ARG A 337 -15.71 19.48 42.70
C ARG A 337 -16.81 19.25 41.63
N ASN A 338 -16.61 18.30 40.71
CA ASN A 338 -17.64 17.32 40.29
C ASN A 338 -17.02 16.14 39.55
N GLU A 339 -17.23 14.93 40.07
CA GLU A 339 -16.94 13.65 39.41
C GLU A 339 -18.20 13.17 38.68
N TYR A 340 -18.04 12.45 37.55
CA TYR A 340 -19.00 11.42 37.15
C TYR A 340 -18.29 10.26 36.45
N VAL A 341 -18.31 9.11 37.10
CA VAL A 341 -18.08 7.77 36.51
C VAL A 341 -19.46 7.16 36.25
N VAL A 342 -19.60 6.40 35.14
CA VAL A 342 -20.69 5.48 34.70
C VAL A 342 -20.79 5.56 33.16
N ASP A 343 -21.02 4.49 32.40
CA ASP A 343 -20.73 3.06 32.56
C ASP A 343 -20.76 2.43 31.14
N ILE A 344 -20.17 1.27 30.92
CA ILE A 344 -20.08 0.63 29.58
C ILE A 344 -20.94 -0.64 29.53
N HIS A 345 -22.26 -0.49 29.33
CA HIS A 345 -23.11 -1.47 28.62
C HIS A 345 -24.52 -0.93 28.32
N SER A 346 -24.90 -0.82 27.03
CA SER A 346 -26.17 -1.36 26.49
C SER A 346 -26.42 -0.95 25.03
N ARG A 347 -26.84 -1.96 24.24
CA ARG A 347 -27.41 -1.90 22.87
C ARG A 347 -26.49 -1.42 21.74
#